data_AF-A0A2T0Y3B8-F1
#
_entry.id   AF-A0A2T0Y3B8-F1
#
_cell.length_a   1.000
_cell.length_b   1.000
_cell.length_c   1.000
_cell.angle_alpha   90.00
_cell.angle_beta   90.00
_cell.angle_gamma   90.00
#
_symmetry.space_group_name_H-M   'P 1'
#
loop_
_entity.id
_entity.type
_entity.pdbx_description
1 polymer ?
#
loop_
_entity_poly.entity_id
_entity_poly.type
_entity_poly.pdbx_seq_one_letter_code
_entity_poly.pdbx_strand_id
1 'polypeptide(L)'
;MLSHSVAMAATVALIASPLVATGPNLVSTVVQEAADANPYDGRVADSQDPSVTVGSTLEEQQAAIDGSGGDGADSDTVYFRATVHQCWLRDLDYTVLADVCAEGTEIAYDGLECDEDSYELAGLWAVTNQPGGAQTPPQLIDEGACVTPADLLAAATREFKTMPIDPAEVTLQVERDWAIVNFGVHPRTDDTPQVMATNLLGVPVEIRAVPAEYTWDAGDGTDPVVTDHPGGQWDTDTAIHLPYPAPGTYTVSLTTTWHGQFRITGTPTWTDVPGEATTTDTTYPIEVHDAEVRLVQP
;
A
#
# COMPACT_ATOMS: atom_id res chain seq x y z
N MET A 1 5.86 39.82 67.25
CA MET A 1 6.34 41.21 67.07
C MET A 1 6.03 41.63 65.63
N LEU A 2 5.64 42.89 65.42
CA LEU A 2 5.70 43.69 64.17
C LEU A 2 5.32 42.99 62.84
N SER A 3 4.17 43.25 62.18
CA SER A 3 3.60 44.52 61.65
C SER A 3 3.92 44.74 60.16
N HIS A 4 2.95 45.35 59.45
CA HIS A 4 2.87 45.73 58.02
C HIS A 4 2.37 44.63 57.06
N SER A 5 1.51 44.87 56.06
CA SER A 5 0.53 45.94 55.73
C SER A 5 -0.04 45.58 54.32
N VAL A 6 -1.36 45.55 54.08
CA VAL A 6 -2.15 46.59 53.34
C VAL A 6 -1.79 46.70 51.83
N ALA A 7 -2.71 46.66 50.84
CA ALA A 7 -4.17 46.48 50.77
C ALA A 7 -4.65 46.27 49.31
N MET A 8 -5.96 45.99 49.09
CA MET A 8 -6.86 46.38 47.95
C MET A 8 -6.39 46.22 46.47
N ALA A 9 -7.19 45.88 45.45
CA ALA A 9 -8.57 45.39 45.21
C ALA A 9 -8.59 44.80 43.75
N ALA A 10 -9.65 44.33 43.06
CA ALA A 10 -11.12 44.29 43.18
C ALA A 10 -11.62 42.92 42.61
N THR A 11 -12.84 42.40 42.84
CA THR A 11 -14.15 42.67 42.18
C THR A 11 -14.07 42.69 40.64
N VAL A 12 -14.84 41.93 39.84
CA VAL A 12 -16.26 41.51 39.93
C VAL A 12 -16.47 40.08 39.35
N ALA A 13 -17.52 39.37 39.80
CA ALA A 13 -17.94 38.05 39.29
C ALA A 13 -18.73 38.12 37.97
N LEU A 14 -19.08 36.98 37.36
CA LEU A 14 -20.45 36.65 36.89
C LEU A 14 -20.55 35.22 36.31
N ILE A 15 -21.54 34.47 36.83
CA ILE A 15 -22.34 33.40 36.20
C ILE A 15 -21.60 32.28 35.46
N ALA A 16 -21.59 31.09 36.07
CA ALA A 16 -21.52 29.82 35.36
C ALA A 16 -22.95 29.26 35.16
N SER A 17 -23.32 28.97 33.91
CA SER A 17 -24.44 28.14 33.50
C SER A 17 -24.07 27.46 32.17
N PRO A 18 -24.56 26.24 31.89
CA PRO A 18 -23.91 25.36 30.93
C PRO A 18 -24.24 25.71 29.48
N LEU A 19 -23.22 25.83 28.63
CA LEU A 19 -23.41 25.84 27.19
C LEU A 19 -23.45 24.39 26.68
N VAL A 20 -24.51 24.08 25.93
CA VAL A 20 -24.65 22.81 25.22
C VAL A 20 -23.53 22.71 24.17
N ALA A 21 -22.74 21.64 24.24
CA ALA A 21 -21.73 21.35 23.22
C ALA A 21 -22.41 20.80 21.96
N THR A 22 -22.79 21.69 21.05
CA THR A 22 -22.99 21.34 19.64
C THR A 22 -21.61 21.14 19.00
N GLY A 23 -21.30 19.91 18.59
CA GLY A 23 -20.09 19.65 17.80
C GLY A 23 -20.11 20.40 16.47
N PRO A 24 -18.96 20.72 15.87
CA PRO A 24 -18.90 21.38 14.57
C PRO A 24 -19.38 20.41 13.49
N ASN A 25 -20.44 20.77 12.76
CA ASN A 25 -20.68 20.20 11.45
C ASN A 25 -19.54 20.63 10.53
N LEU A 26 -18.98 19.71 9.74
CA LEU A 26 -18.14 20.11 8.61
C LEU A 26 -19.01 20.89 7.61
N VAL A 27 -18.59 22.11 7.33
CA VAL A 27 -19.32 23.04 6.46
C VAL A 27 -18.88 22.77 5.02
N SER A 28 -19.82 22.38 4.16
CA SER A 28 -19.66 22.50 2.71
C SER A 28 -19.26 23.95 2.42
N THR A 29 -17.99 24.15 2.06
CA THR A 29 -17.41 25.48 1.86
C THR A 29 -17.02 25.61 0.41
N VAL A 30 -17.76 26.48 -0.29
CA VAL A 30 -17.55 26.81 -1.70
C VAL A 30 -16.24 27.59 -1.82
N VAL A 31 -15.25 27.06 -2.54
CA VAL A 31 -14.07 27.82 -2.94
C VAL A 31 -14.39 28.53 -4.26
N GLN A 32 -14.38 29.86 -4.25
CA GLN A 32 -14.44 30.69 -5.45
C GLN A 32 -13.03 31.21 -5.78
N GLU A 33 -12.56 31.01 -7.01
CA GLU A 33 -11.41 31.75 -7.51
C GLU A 33 -11.76 33.25 -7.68
N ALA A 34 -10.77 34.12 -7.50
CA ALA A 34 -11.03 35.54 -7.32
C ALA A 34 -11.30 36.29 -8.64
N ALA A 35 -12.46 36.93 -8.73
CA ALA A 35 -12.87 37.71 -9.90
C ALA A 35 -12.15 39.08 -10.01
N ASP A 36 -11.62 39.39 -11.19
CA ASP A 36 -11.24 40.76 -11.58
C ASP A 36 -12.50 41.57 -11.94
N ALA A 37 -12.62 42.77 -11.35
CA ALA A 37 -13.91 43.46 -11.25
C ALA A 37 -14.28 44.38 -12.44
N ASN A 38 -15.57 44.40 -12.80
CA ASN A 38 -16.22 45.58 -13.38
C ASN A 38 -17.67 45.73 -12.86
N PRO A 39 -17.99 46.73 -12.01
CA PRO A 39 -19.27 46.81 -11.30
C PRO A 39 -20.42 47.48 -12.09
N TYR A 40 -20.31 47.69 -13.41
CA TYR A 40 -21.32 48.45 -14.18
C TYR A 40 -21.59 47.99 -15.63
N ASP A 41 -21.45 46.70 -15.98
CA ASP A 41 -22.09 46.17 -17.22
C ASP A 41 -23.38 45.40 -16.88
N GLY A 42 -24.51 45.85 -17.44
CA GLY A 42 -25.86 45.35 -17.17
C GLY A 42 -26.22 44.09 -17.95
N ARG A 43 -25.31 43.11 -17.97
CA ARG A 43 -25.59 41.76 -18.44
C ARG A 43 -25.73 40.84 -17.24
N VAL A 44 -26.73 39.98 -17.26
CA VAL A 44 -26.70 38.76 -16.45
C VAL A 44 -25.58 37.93 -17.05
N ALA A 45 -24.38 38.07 -16.49
CA ALA A 45 -23.32 37.11 -16.69
C ALA A 45 -23.82 35.81 -16.08
N ASP A 46 -24.18 34.88 -16.95
CA ASP A 46 -24.18 33.46 -16.64
C ASP A 46 -22.84 33.16 -15.97
N SER A 47 -22.85 32.93 -14.65
CA SER A 47 -21.60 32.74 -13.88
C SER A 47 -21.15 31.30 -14.10
N GLN A 48 -20.53 31.09 -15.26
CA GLN A 48 -20.05 29.80 -15.74
C GLN A 48 -18.84 29.27 -14.97
N ASP A 49 -18.26 30.07 -14.06
CA ASP A 49 -17.15 29.67 -13.20
C ASP A 49 -17.59 28.49 -12.30
N PRO A 50 -17.05 27.27 -12.52
CA PRO A 50 -17.39 26.12 -11.69
C PRO A 50 -16.83 26.33 -10.28
N SER A 51 -17.60 25.92 -9.27
CA SER A 51 -17.16 26.05 -7.88
C SER A 51 -16.77 24.68 -7.31
N VAL A 52 -15.63 24.61 -6.63
CA VAL A 52 -15.08 23.36 -6.14
C VAL A 52 -15.34 23.23 -4.64
N THR A 53 -15.83 22.05 -4.23
CA THR A 53 -16.28 21.79 -2.86
C THR A 53 -15.72 20.46 -2.34
N VAL A 54 -15.37 20.41 -1.06
CA VAL A 54 -15.01 19.16 -0.37
C VAL A 54 -16.28 18.37 -0.08
N GLY A 55 -16.37 17.15 -0.59
CA GLY A 55 -17.27 16.13 -0.07
C GLY A 55 -16.47 15.12 0.74
N SER A 56 -17.11 14.55 1.76
CA SER A 56 -16.54 13.45 2.54
C SER A 56 -17.68 12.60 3.10
N THR A 57 -17.54 11.28 3.01
CA THR A 57 -18.43 10.34 3.67
C THR A 57 -18.26 10.40 5.19
N LEU A 58 -19.26 9.93 5.94
CA LEU A 58 -19.23 9.96 7.40
C LEU A 58 -18.01 9.23 8.01
N GLU A 59 -17.48 8.23 7.30
CA GLU A 59 -16.32 7.42 7.72
C GLU A 59 -14.99 8.17 7.49
N GLU A 60 -14.85 8.89 6.37
CA GLU A 60 -13.71 9.77 6.09
C GLU A 60 -13.68 10.98 7.04
N GLN A 61 -14.85 11.53 7.37
CA GLN A 61 -14.99 12.58 8.40
C GLN A 61 -14.47 12.11 9.76
N GLN A 62 -14.77 10.86 10.15
CA GLN A 62 -14.31 10.27 11.40
C GLN A 62 -12.77 10.13 11.42
N ALA A 63 -12.18 9.65 10.32
CA ALA A 63 -10.73 9.47 10.20
C ALA A 63 -9.94 10.79 10.24
N ALA A 64 -10.46 11.87 9.64
CA ALA A 64 -9.85 13.20 9.70
C ALA A 64 -9.86 13.79 11.12
N ILE A 65 -10.90 13.50 11.92
CA ILE A 65 -11.01 13.94 13.32
C ILE A 65 -10.03 13.18 14.22
N ASP A 66 -9.92 11.87 14.07
CA ASP A 66 -9.05 11.05 14.93
C ASP A 66 -7.55 11.34 14.73
N GLY A 67 -7.17 11.94 13.59
CA GLY A 67 -5.80 12.43 13.33
C GLY A 67 -5.44 13.77 14.01
N SER A 68 -6.41 14.55 14.52
CA SER A 68 -6.19 15.94 14.93
C SER A 68 -5.77 16.15 16.40
N GLY A 69 -5.12 15.16 17.01
CA GLY A 69 -4.73 15.15 18.43
C GLY A 69 -3.55 16.07 18.79
N GLY A 70 -3.68 17.38 18.56
CA GLY A 70 -2.66 18.38 18.87
C GLY A 70 -2.99 19.22 20.11
N ASP A 71 -2.17 19.13 21.17
CA ASP A 71 -2.26 20.02 22.34
C ASP A 71 -1.94 21.47 21.94
N GLY A 72 -2.91 22.36 22.09
CA GLY A 72 -2.88 23.70 21.49
C GLY A 72 -1.75 24.61 21.98
N ALA A 73 -0.85 24.99 21.07
CA ALA A 73 0.09 26.09 21.23
C ALA A 73 0.43 26.78 19.89
N ASP A 74 0.68 26.00 18.84
CA ASP A 74 1.06 26.50 17.51
C ASP A 74 -0.05 26.27 16.47
N SER A 75 -0.04 27.05 15.39
CA SER A 75 -0.88 26.81 14.21
C SER A 75 -0.22 25.76 13.33
N ASP A 76 -0.87 24.60 13.17
CA ASP A 76 -0.36 23.49 12.37
C ASP A 76 -1.26 23.22 11.14
N THR A 77 -0.65 22.87 10.02
CA THR A 77 -1.36 22.59 8.76
C THR A 77 -1.48 21.09 8.54
N VAL A 78 -2.70 20.59 8.61
CA VAL A 78 -3.04 19.18 8.37
C VAL A 78 -3.42 19.00 6.91
N TYR A 79 -2.87 17.96 6.29
CA TYR A 79 -3.18 17.54 4.93
C TYR A 79 -4.02 16.26 4.95
N PHE A 80 -5.03 16.18 4.10
CA PHE A 80 -5.87 14.99 3.91
C PHE A 80 -6.28 14.85 2.45
N ARG A 81 -6.72 13.64 2.06
CA ARG A 81 -7.32 13.41 0.74
C ARG A 81 -8.83 13.24 0.86
N ALA A 82 -9.57 13.83 -0.07
CA ALA A 82 -11.03 13.77 -0.14
C ALA A 82 -11.50 14.04 -1.57
N THR A 83 -12.60 13.42 -1.99
CA THR A 83 -13.15 13.55 -3.34
C THR A 83 -13.48 15.01 -3.66
N VAL A 84 -13.11 15.41 -4.89
CA VAL A 84 -13.37 16.74 -5.40
C VAL A 84 -14.70 16.69 -6.15
N HIS A 85 -15.66 17.52 -5.73
CA HIS A 85 -16.92 17.69 -6.46
C HIS A 85 -16.95 19.06 -7.12
N GLN A 86 -17.24 19.08 -8.42
CA GLN A 86 -17.45 20.31 -9.17
C GLN A 86 -18.94 20.64 -9.20
N CYS A 87 -19.31 21.75 -8.58
CA CYS A 87 -20.69 22.24 -8.52
C CYS A 87 -20.92 23.32 -9.59
N TRP A 88 -21.97 23.15 -10.38
CA TRP A 88 -22.34 24.09 -11.47
C TRP A 88 -23.75 24.64 -11.30
N LEU A 89 -24.05 25.78 -11.94
CA LEU A 89 -25.37 26.41 -11.86
C LEU A 89 -26.42 25.54 -12.55
N ARG A 90 -27.55 25.33 -11.85
CA ARG A 90 -28.60 24.42 -12.30
C ARG A 90 -29.57 25.08 -13.30
N ASP A 91 -29.77 24.45 -14.46
CA ASP A 91 -30.96 24.66 -15.28
C ASP A 91 -32.03 23.60 -14.93
N LEU A 92 -33.32 23.98 -14.95
CA LEU A 92 -34.30 23.46 -13.99
C LEU A 92 -34.84 22.02 -14.22
N ASP A 93 -34.35 21.24 -15.18
CA ASP A 93 -35.09 20.09 -15.76
C ASP A 93 -34.66 18.69 -15.26
N TYR A 94 -33.71 18.58 -14.33
CA TYR A 94 -33.43 17.35 -13.58
C TYR A 94 -32.97 17.62 -12.14
N THR A 95 -33.02 16.57 -11.31
CA THR A 95 -32.70 16.61 -9.87
C THR A 95 -32.22 15.25 -9.36
N VAL A 96 -30.95 15.13 -8.93
CA VAL A 96 -30.51 14.30 -7.78
C VAL A 96 -29.22 14.90 -7.20
N LEU A 97 -28.99 14.73 -5.89
CA LEU A 97 -27.78 15.07 -5.11
C LEU A 97 -27.48 16.57 -4.90
N ALA A 98 -27.99 17.11 -3.79
CA ALA A 98 -27.78 18.49 -3.33
C ALA A 98 -27.41 18.56 -1.82
N ASP A 99 -26.67 17.56 -1.31
CA ASP A 99 -26.10 17.58 0.06
C ASP A 99 -24.65 18.11 0.09
N VAL A 100 -23.93 18.03 -1.04
CA VAL A 100 -22.53 18.51 -1.16
C VAL A 100 -22.48 19.94 -1.70
N CYS A 101 -23.26 20.23 -2.75
CA CYS A 101 -23.31 21.54 -3.40
C CYS A 101 -24.24 22.54 -2.68
N ALA A 102 -24.03 23.84 -2.92
CA ALA A 102 -24.84 24.91 -2.35
C ALA A 102 -26.26 24.95 -2.95
N GLU A 103 -27.21 25.58 -2.24
CA GLU A 103 -28.58 25.73 -2.74
C GLU A 103 -28.62 26.40 -4.13
N GLY A 104 -29.08 25.67 -5.14
CA GLY A 104 -29.18 26.15 -6.52
C GLY A 104 -28.06 25.67 -7.46
N THR A 105 -27.06 24.95 -6.95
CA THR A 105 -26.07 24.22 -7.76
C THR A 105 -26.27 22.71 -7.66
N GLU A 106 -25.78 21.97 -8.64
CA GLU A 106 -25.75 20.49 -8.64
C GLU A 106 -24.34 19.99 -8.99
N ILE A 107 -24.08 18.72 -8.65
CA ILE A 107 -22.81 18.06 -8.96
C ILE A 107 -22.76 17.80 -10.48
N ALA A 108 -21.83 18.45 -11.18
CA ALA A 108 -21.57 18.21 -12.59
C ALA A 108 -20.64 17.02 -12.80
N TYR A 109 -19.64 16.87 -11.93
CA TYR A 109 -18.70 15.75 -11.89
C TYR A 109 -18.46 15.32 -10.45
N ASP A 110 -18.49 14.01 -10.23
CA ASP A 110 -18.24 13.35 -8.96
C ASP A 110 -16.94 12.53 -9.10
N GLY A 111 -15.85 13.04 -8.54
CA GLY A 111 -14.53 12.42 -8.68
C GLY A 111 -13.90 12.57 -10.08
N LEU A 112 -12.88 11.74 -10.33
CA LEU A 112 -12.15 11.63 -11.59
C LEU A 112 -12.58 10.36 -12.34
N GLU A 113 -13.04 10.50 -13.59
CA GLU A 113 -13.31 9.36 -14.47
C GLU A 113 -12.00 8.71 -14.93
N CYS A 114 -11.56 7.68 -14.21
CA CYS A 114 -10.34 6.92 -14.50
C CYS A 114 -10.60 5.62 -15.29
N ASP A 115 -9.61 5.18 -16.07
CA ASP A 115 -9.63 3.87 -16.76
C ASP A 115 -9.63 2.70 -15.76
N GLU A 116 -10.15 1.53 -16.18
CA GLU A 116 -10.32 0.31 -15.34
C GLU A 116 -9.03 -0.21 -14.69
N ASP A 117 -7.87 0.05 -15.29
CA ASP A 117 -6.54 -0.32 -14.76
C ASP A 117 -5.87 0.80 -13.93
N SER A 118 -6.56 1.92 -13.66
CA SER A 118 -6.05 3.08 -12.92
C SER A 118 -6.71 3.23 -11.54
N TYR A 119 -6.02 3.89 -10.61
CA TYR A 119 -6.57 4.25 -9.30
C TYR A 119 -6.96 5.73 -9.27
N GLU A 120 -8.18 6.02 -8.85
CA GLU A 120 -8.59 7.39 -8.53
C GLU A 120 -7.93 7.83 -7.21
N LEU A 121 -6.87 8.63 -7.31
CA LEU A 121 -6.26 9.26 -6.16
C LEU A 121 -6.96 10.58 -5.86
N ALA A 122 -7.84 10.59 -4.87
CA ALA A 122 -8.63 11.74 -4.45
C ALA A 122 -7.78 13.00 -4.15
N GLY A 123 -8.37 14.18 -4.38
CA GLY A 123 -7.71 15.48 -4.26
C GLY A 123 -7.10 15.76 -2.89
N LEU A 124 -5.98 16.49 -2.88
CA LEU A 124 -5.25 16.86 -1.67
C LEU A 124 -5.75 18.20 -1.14
N TRP A 125 -6.18 18.19 0.12
CA TRP A 125 -6.68 19.36 0.83
C TRP A 125 -5.79 19.71 2.01
N ALA A 126 -5.73 21.00 2.35
CA ALA A 126 -5.04 21.51 3.53
C ALA A 126 -6.00 22.29 4.44
N VAL A 127 -5.95 22.03 5.74
CA VAL A 127 -6.63 22.82 6.78
C VAL A 127 -5.59 23.28 7.80
N THR A 128 -5.61 24.56 8.13
CA THR A 128 -4.74 25.11 9.18
C THR A 128 -5.52 25.24 10.48
N ASN A 129 -5.04 24.56 11.51
CA ASN A 129 -5.53 24.74 12.88
C ASN A 129 -5.08 26.11 13.39
N GLN A 130 -5.99 26.92 13.91
CA GLN A 130 -5.71 28.23 14.49
C GLN A 130 -5.61 28.15 16.02
N PRO A 131 -4.80 29.00 16.66
CA PRO A 131 -4.75 29.10 18.12
C PRO A 131 -6.15 29.38 18.70
N GLY A 132 -6.64 28.48 19.54
CA GLY A 132 -8.02 28.49 20.06
C GLY A 132 -8.93 27.41 19.48
N GLY A 133 -8.45 26.55 18.59
CA GLY A 133 -9.18 25.35 18.11
C GLY A 133 -10.14 25.63 16.96
N ALA A 134 -10.13 26.83 16.37
CA ALA A 134 -10.79 27.09 15.11
C ALA A 134 -9.96 26.53 13.95
N GLN A 135 -10.61 26.07 12.88
CA GLN A 135 -9.95 25.60 11.66
C GLN A 135 -10.22 26.58 10.52
N THR A 136 -9.24 26.77 9.63
CA THR A 136 -9.50 27.45 8.35
C THR A 136 -10.44 26.61 7.48
N PRO A 137 -11.20 27.21 6.55
CA PRO A 137 -11.80 26.47 5.46
C PRO A 137 -10.74 25.58 4.76
N PRO A 138 -11.11 24.37 4.31
CA PRO A 138 -10.22 23.55 3.49
C PRO A 138 -9.78 24.29 2.22
N GLN A 139 -8.49 24.22 1.91
CA GLN A 139 -7.93 24.72 0.66
C GLN A 139 -7.50 23.55 -0.21
N LEU A 140 -7.95 23.54 -1.47
CA LEU A 140 -7.51 22.56 -2.46
C LEU A 140 -6.07 22.85 -2.85
N ILE A 141 -5.21 21.83 -2.79
CA ILE A 141 -3.79 21.89 -3.14
C ILE A 141 -3.54 21.18 -4.47
N ASP A 142 -4.28 20.09 -4.71
CA ASP A 142 -4.17 19.23 -5.89
C ASP A 142 -5.53 18.59 -6.14
N GLU A 143 -6.05 18.60 -7.37
CA GLU A 143 -7.39 18.09 -7.69
C GLU A 143 -7.51 16.55 -7.59
N GLY A 144 -6.38 15.86 -7.46
CA GLY A 144 -6.29 14.41 -7.57
C GLY A 144 -5.84 13.98 -8.96
N ALA A 145 -5.60 12.68 -9.12
CA ALA A 145 -5.15 12.12 -10.40
C ALA A 145 -5.56 10.66 -10.57
N CYS A 146 -5.78 10.26 -11.83
CA CYS A 146 -5.80 8.85 -12.20
C CYS A 146 -4.37 8.32 -12.21
N VAL A 147 -4.01 7.54 -11.19
CA VAL A 147 -2.67 6.95 -11.04
C VAL A 147 -2.62 5.63 -11.79
N THR A 148 -1.69 5.52 -12.73
CA THR A 148 -1.49 4.31 -13.53
C THR A 148 -0.39 3.42 -12.94
N PRO A 149 -0.30 2.14 -13.35
CA PRO A 149 0.85 1.31 -13.02
C PRO A 149 2.20 1.93 -13.45
N ALA A 150 2.25 2.72 -14.54
CA ALA A 150 3.49 3.35 -14.98
C ALA A 150 4.03 4.36 -13.95
N ASP A 151 3.15 5.09 -13.26
CA ASP A 151 3.51 6.08 -12.22
C ASP A 151 4.04 5.40 -10.95
N LEU A 152 3.49 4.23 -10.60
CA LEU A 152 3.86 3.46 -9.43
C LEU A 152 5.09 2.56 -9.63
N LEU A 153 5.49 2.26 -10.87
CA LEU A 153 6.55 1.31 -11.21
C LEU A 153 7.87 1.56 -10.45
N ALA A 154 8.29 2.82 -10.34
CA ALA A 154 9.53 3.19 -9.64
C ALA A 154 9.43 3.04 -8.11
N ALA A 155 8.23 3.15 -7.55
CA ALA A 155 7.97 2.87 -6.14
C ALA A 155 7.91 1.34 -5.89
N ALA A 156 7.17 0.60 -6.72
CA ALA A 156 7.07 -0.86 -6.67
C ALA A 156 8.44 -1.54 -6.81
N THR A 157 9.30 -1.02 -7.71
CA THR A 157 10.70 -1.49 -7.88
C THR A 157 11.56 -1.31 -6.63
N ARG A 158 11.29 -0.28 -5.82
CA ARG A 158 12.00 -0.06 -4.56
C ARG A 158 11.47 -0.99 -3.47
N GLU A 159 10.14 -1.09 -3.38
CA GLU A 159 9.44 -1.89 -2.39
C GLU A 159 9.72 -3.39 -2.55
N PHE A 160 9.70 -3.91 -3.79
CA PHE A 160 10.01 -5.31 -4.09
C PHE A 160 11.42 -5.73 -3.63
N LYS A 161 12.42 -4.83 -3.72
CA LYS A 161 13.79 -5.09 -3.23
C LYS A 161 13.90 -5.23 -1.71
N THR A 162 12.88 -4.78 -0.98
CA THR A 162 12.77 -4.88 0.48
C THR A 162 11.60 -5.76 0.92
N MET A 163 10.91 -6.41 -0.02
CA MET A 163 9.81 -7.33 0.26
C MET A 163 10.37 -8.53 1.03
N PRO A 164 9.81 -8.88 2.20
CA PRO A 164 10.12 -10.14 2.85
C PRO A 164 9.57 -11.27 1.97
N ILE A 165 10.47 -12.13 1.48
CA ILE A 165 10.15 -13.33 0.73
C ILE A 165 10.68 -14.49 1.57
N ASP A 166 9.80 -15.42 1.94
CA ASP A 166 10.20 -16.62 2.66
C ASP A 166 10.95 -17.57 1.69
N PRO A 167 12.04 -18.24 2.12
CA PRO A 167 12.69 -19.24 1.29
C PRO A 167 11.74 -20.37 0.87
N ALA A 168 11.88 -20.84 -0.38
CA ALA A 168 11.13 -22.01 -0.85
C ALA A 168 11.75 -23.27 -0.20
N GLU A 169 10.97 -24.04 0.54
CA GLU A 169 11.49 -25.15 1.37
C GLU A 169 12.02 -26.29 0.49
N VAL A 170 13.26 -26.74 0.71
CA VAL A 170 13.83 -27.88 -0.01
C VAL A 170 13.49 -29.20 0.67
N THR A 171 12.72 -30.03 -0.03
CA THR A 171 12.37 -31.39 0.38
C THR A 171 13.18 -32.43 -0.41
N LEU A 172 13.69 -33.47 0.26
CA LEU A 172 14.39 -34.58 -0.38
C LEU A 172 13.47 -35.80 -0.50
N GLN A 173 13.35 -36.36 -1.70
CA GLN A 173 12.60 -37.60 -1.93
C GLN A 173 13.48 -38.82 -1.61
N VAL A 174 13.75 -39.01 -0.32
CA VAL A 174 14.49 -40.17 0.20
C VAL A 174 13.58 -40.98 1.12
N GLU A 175 13.53 -42.31 0.94
CA GLU A 175 12.78 -43.21 1.84
C GLU A 175 13.44 -43.35 3.23
N ARG A 176 14.65 -42.80 3.39
CA ARG A 176 15.56 -43.00 4.52
C ARG A 176 16.30 -41.71 4.83
N ASP A 177 16.84 -41.63 6.03
CA ASP A 177 17.73 -40.58 6.52
C ASP A 177 19.14 -40.59 5.88
N TRP A 178 19.38 -41.48 4.91
CA TRP A 178 20.65 -41.65 4.21
C TRP A 178 20.46 -41.96 2.72
N ALA A 179 21.51 -41.69 1.94
CA ALA A 179 21.58 -41.95 0.50
C ALA A 179 22.78 -42.84 0.13
N ILE A 180 22.86 -43.28 -1.13
CA ILE A 180 23.95 -44.13 -1.63
C ILE A 180 24.82 -43.36 -2.63
N VAL A 181 26.14 -43.54 -2.55
CA VAL A 181 27.11 -43.06 -3.54
C VAL A 181 26.68 -43.43 -4.96
N ASN A 182 26.80 -42.50 -5.91
CA ASN A 182 26.31 -42.57 -7.31
C ASN A 182 24.78 -42.69 -7.50
N PHE A 183 23.99 -43.06 -6.49
CA PHE A 183 22.52 -43.06 -6.61
C PHE A 183 21.95 -41.67 -6.37
N GLY A 184 22.54 -40.93 -5.42
CA GLY A 184 22.24 -39.53 -5.18
C GLY A 184 20.93 -39.28 -4.42
N VAL A 185 20.47 -38.04 -4.49
CA VAL A 185 19.18 -37.59 -3.95
C VAL A 185 18.38 -36.80 -4.99
N HIS A 186 17.06 -36.75 -4.76
CA HIS A 186 16.08 -36.07 -5.59
C HIS A 186 15.45 -34.90 -4.83
N PRO A 187 16.00 -33.68 -4.92
CA PRO A 187 15.42 -32.51 -4.29
C PRO A 187 14.18 -32.03 -5.03
N ARG A 188 13.26 -31.40 -4.28
CA ARG A 188 12.06 -30.74 -4.80
C ARG A 188 11.62 -29.64 -3.85
N THR A 189 11.07 -28.56 -4.39
CA THR A 189 10.41 -27.48 -3.64
C THR A 189 8.98 -27.24 -4.17
N ASP A 190 8.38 -26.11 -3.83
CA ASP A 190 7.15 -25.61 -4.43
C ASP A 190 7.39 -24.32 -5.25
N ASP A 191 6.45 -24.01 -6.14
CA ASP A 191 6.48 -22.85 -7.05
C ASP A 191 5.48 -21.76 -6.64
N THR A 192 5.06 -21.72 -5.37
CA THR A 192 3.97 -20.85 -4.90
C THR A 192 4.38 -19.36 -4.94
N PRO A 193 3.66 -18.50 -5.69
CA PRO A 193 3.90 -17.07 -5.64
C PRO A 193 3.53 -16.48 -4.27
N GLN A 194 4.40 -15.66 -3.70
CA GLN A 194 4.16 -14.97 -2.43
C GLN A 194 3.63 -13.56 -2.70
N VAL A 195 2.61 -13.11 -1.95
CA VAL A 195 1.93 -11.81 -2.19
C VAL A 195 1.93 -10.95 -0.93
N MET A 196 2.27 -9.67 -1.09
CA MET A 196 2.25 -8.64 -0.05
C MET A 196 1.38 -7.47 -0.50
N ALA A 197 0.38 -7.11 0.29
CA ALA A 197 -0.37 -5.87 0.13
C ALA A 197 0.36 -4.71 0.81
N THR A 198 0.44 -3.55 0.14
CA THR A 198 1.11 -2.34 0.66
C THR A 198 0.50 -1.08 0.03
N ASN A 199 0.89 0.11 0.49
CA ASN A 199 0.44 1.40 -0.05
C ASN A 199 1.62 2.14 -0.68
N LEU A 200 1.60 2.33 -2.00
CA LEU A 200 2.61 3.10 -2.73
C LEU A 200 2.07 4.50 -3.02
N LEU A 201 2.70 5.52 -2.44
CA LEU A 201 2.34 6.94 -2.65
C LEU A 201 0.87 7.29 -2.29
N GLY A 202 0.23 6.48 -1.44
CA GLY A 202 -1.18 6.60 -1.07
C GLY A 202 -2.13 5.73 -1.91
N VAL A 203 -1.62 4.97 -2.89
CA VAL A 203 -2.41 4.01 -3.68
C VAL A 203 -2.23 2.59 -3.11
N PRO A 204 -3.32 1.86 -2.81
CA PRO A 204 -3.24 0.46 -2.40
C PRO A 204 -2.82 -0.43 -3.57
N VAL A 205 -1.81 -1.27 -3.34
CA VAL A 205 -1.29 -2.22 -4.33
C VAL A 205 -1.06 -3.60 -3.72
N GLU A 206 -1.00 -4.61 -4.58
CA GLU A 206 -0.47 -5.92 -4.28
C GLU A 206 0.83 -6.12 -5.06
N ILE A 207 1.90 -6.53 -4.37
CA ILE A 207 3.18 -6.94 -4.96
C ILE A 207 3.31 -8.45 -4.78
N ARG A 208 3.71 -9.18 -5.82
CA ARG A 208 3.98 -10.61 -5.76
C ARG A 208 5.40 -10.95 -6.20
N ALA A 209 6.00 -11.90 -5.50
CA ALA A 209 7.21 -12.59 -5.90
C ALA A 209 6.81 -13.91 -6.58
N VAL A 210 7.24 -14.12 -7.82
CA VAL A 210 7.03 -15.36 -8.58
C VAL A 210 8.39 -16.07 -8.72
N PRO A 211 8.54 -17.33 -8.30
CA PRO A 211 9.80 -18.04 -8.45
C PRO A 211 10.02 -18.40 -9.93
N ALA A 212 11.25 -18.21 -10.41
CA ALA A 212 11.57 -18.26 -11.84
C ALA A 212 12.78 -19.15 -12.18
N GLU A 213 13.75 -19.24 -11.28
CA GLU A 213 14.93 -20.09 -11.44
C GLU A 213 15.31 -20.70 -10.08
N TYR A 214 15.74 -21.95 -10.11
CA TYR A 214 16.10 -22.75 -8.94
C TYR A 214 17.52 -23.27 -9.12
N THR A 215 18.45 -22.84 -8.27
CA THR A 215 19.85 -23.28 -8.26
C THR A 215 20.08 -24.24 -7.09
N TRP A 216 20.43 -25.48 -7.42
CA TRP A 216 20.57 -26.60 -6.49
C TRP A 216 22.05 -26.96 -6.31
N ASP A 217 22.61 -26.64 -5.15
CA ASP A 217 23.95 -27.06 -4.74
C ASP A 217 23.84 -28.34 -3.90
N ALA A 218 24.56 -29.40 -4.31
CA ALA A 218 24.56 -30.70 -3.61
C ALA A 218 25.37 -30.67 -2.30
N GLY A 219 26.21 -29.65 -2.08
CA GLY A 219 27.12 -29.51 -0.94
C GLY A 219 28.39 -30.35 -1.03
N ASP A 220 28.68 -30.95 -2.19
CA ASP A 220 29.86 -31.83 -2.41
C ASP A 220 31.04 -31.14 -3.13
N GLY A 221 30.85 -29.88 -3.53
CA GLY A 221 31.85 -29.09 -4.25
C GLY A 221 31.83 -29.25 -5.77
N THR A 222 30.81 -29.92 -6.34
CA THR A 222 30.52 -29.87 -7.78
C THR A 222 29.77 -28.59 -8.16
N ASP A 223 29.67 -28.29 -9.46
CA ASP A 223 28.93 -27.13 -9.94
C ASP A 223 27.41 -27.31 -9.69
N PRO A 224 26.69 -26.30 -9.17
CA PRO A 224 25.25 -26.38 -8.94
C PRO A 224 24.42 -26.68 -10.21
N VAL A 225 23.31 -27.39 -10.04
CA VAL A 225 22.33 -27.63 -11.11
C VAL A 225 21.32 -26.49 -11.13
N VAL A 226 21.03 -25.92 -12.30
CA VAL A 226 20.07 -24.81 -12.47
C VAL A 226 18.86 -25.29 -13.27
N THR A 227 17.64 -25.02 -12.77
CA THR A 227 16.37 -25.39 -13.41
C THR A 227 15.37 -24.24 -13.43
N ASP A 228 14.45 -24.25 -14.40
CA ASP A 228 13.29 -23.35 -14.50
C ASP A 228 12.03 -23.92 -13.79
N HIS A 229 12.16 -25.08 -13.15
CA HIS A 229 11.09 -25.80 -12.46
C HIS A 229 11.50 -26.21 -11.03
N PRO A 230 10.54 -26.36 -10.09
CA PRO A 230 10.82 -26.67 -8.67
C PRO A 230 11.25 -28.13 -8.41
N GLY A 231 11.33 -28.96 -9.46
CA GLY A 231 11.65 -30.38 -9.40
C GLY A 231 10.40 -31.28 -9.46
N GLY A 232 10.51 -32.40 -10.16
CA GLY A 232 9.46 -33.40 -10.28
C GLY A 232 9.53 -34.51 -9.23
N GLN A 233 8.62 -35.49 -9.31
CA GLN A 233 8.84 -36.77 -8.63
C GLN A 233 9.95 -37.55 -9.34
N TRP A 234 10.64 -38.45 -8.63
CA TRP A 234 11.81 -39.18 -9.14
C TRP A 234 11.57 -39.97 -10.45
N ASP A 235 10.32 -40.26 -10.80
CA ASP A 235 9.89 -40.98 -12.00
C ASP A 235 9.37 -40.07 -13.14
N THR A 236 9.55 -38.75 -13.02
CA THR A 236 9.08 -37.74 -13.99
C THR A 236 10.23 -37.07 -14.75
N ASP A 237 9.93 -36.53 -15.94
CA ASP A 237 10.95 -35.88 -16.80
C ASP A 237 11.57 -34.60 -16.19
N THR A 238 10.96 -34.03 -15.14
CA THR A 238 11.49 -32.88 -14.37
C THR A 238 12.19 -33.30 -13.08
N ALA A 239 12.47 -34.60 -12.88
CA ALA A 239 13.24 -35.10 -11.75
C ALA A 239 14.66 -34.53 -11.75
N ILE A 240 15.07 -33.93 -10.63
CA ILE A 240 16.44 -33.47 -10.41
C ILE A 240 17.21 -34.61 -9.74
N HIS A 241 18.40 -34.92 -10.25
CA HIS A 241 19.28 -35.97 -9.72
C HIS A 241 20.59 -35.33 -9.25
N LEU A 242 20.90 -35.41 -7.95
CA LEU A 242 22.17 -34.96 -7.37
C LEU A 242 23.01 -36.16 -6.90
N PRO A 243 23.90 -36.72 -7.74
CA PRO A 243 24.71 -37.90 -7.41
C PRO A 243 25.96 -37.56 -6.60
N TYR A 244 26.15 -38.23 -5.46
CA TYR A 244 27.33 -38.05 -4.62
C TYR A 244 28.50 -38.96 -5.02
N PRO A 245 29.75 -38.44 -5.11
CA PRO A 245 30.92 -39.19 -5.59
C PRO A 245 31.62 -40.04 -4.50
N ALA A 246 31.35 -39.78 -3.22
CA ALA A 246 31.98 -40.47 -2.09
C ALA A 246 31.05 -40.55 -0.87
N PRO A 247 31.29 -41.47 0.09
CA PRO A 247 30.60 -41.47 1.38
C PRO A 247 30.97 -40.23 2.20
N GLY A 248 30.01 -39.67 2.93
CA GLY A 248 30.20 -38.44 3.69
C GLY A 248 28.89 -37.88 4.24
N THR A 249 28.96 -36.70 4.84
CA THR A 249 27.77 -35.94 5.26
C THR A 249 27.66 -34.70 4.38
N TYR A 250 26.52 -34.54 3.71
CA TYR A 250 26.28 -33.48 2.74
C TYR A 250 25.04 -32.66 3.12
N THR A 251 24.88 -31.49 2.53
CA THR A 251 23.74 -30.60 2.79
C THR A 251 23.35 -29.94 1.48
N VAL A 252 22.12 -30.19 1.02
CA VAL A 252 21.62 -29.59 -0.22
C VAL A 252 21.17 -28.17 0.08
N SER A 253 21.62 -27.22 -0.74
CA SER A 253 21.20 -25.83 -0.66
C SER A 253 20.44 -25.46 -1.92
N LEU A 254 19.25 -24.88 -1.76
CA LEU A 254 18.46 -24.31 -2.84
C LEU A 254 18.59 -22.79 -2.77
N THR A 255 18.98 -22.15 -3.88
CA THR A 255 18.80 -20.71 -4.08
C THR A 255 17.72 -20.49 -5.14
N THR A 256 16.63 -19.82 -4.76
CA THR A 256 15.51 -19.50 -5.65
C THR A 256 15.61 -18.03 -6.08
N THR A 257 15.55 -17.78 -7.38
CA THR A 257 15.46 -16.44 -7.97
C THR A 257 13.99 -16.10 -8.24
N TRP A 258 13.57 -14.92 -7.83
CA TRP A 258 12.19 -14.45 -7.87
C TRP A 258 12.06 -13.20 -8.76
N HIS A 259 11.10 -13.22 -9.69
CA HIS A 259 10.67 -12.02 -10.41
C HIS A 259 9.54 -11.32 -9.66
N GLY A 260 9.60 -9.99 -9.62
CA GLY A 260 8.56 -9.17 -9.02
C GLY A 260 7.48 -8.81 -10.04
N GLN A 261 6.23 -8.83 -9.60
CA GLN A 261 5.11 -8.24 -10.33
C GLN A 261 4.23 -7.47 -9.34
N PHE A 262 3.52 -6.44 -9.79
CA PHE A 262 2.59 -5.70 -8.94
C PHE A 262 1.33 -5.32 -9.69
N ARG A 263 0.27 -5.00 -8.95
CA ARG A 263 -0.96 -4.41 -9.47
C ARG A 263 -1.58 -3.45 -8.47
N ILE A 264 -2.44 -2.56 -8.97
CA ILE A 264 -3.31 -1.76 -8.11
C ILE A 264 -4.37 -2.70 -7.50
N THR A 265 -4.68 -2.52 -6.22
CA THR A 265 -5.62 -3.40 -5.52
C THR A 265 -7.01 -3.28 -6.16
N GLY A 266 -7.55 -4.40 -6.61
CA GLY A 266 -8.84 -4.48 -7.30
C GLY A 266 -8.74 -4.56 -8.84
N THR A 267 -7.62 -4.18 -9.46
CA THR A 267 -7.46 -4.30 -10.91
C THR A 267 -7.08 -5.73 -11.33
N PRO A 268 -7.42 -6.17 -12.56
CA PRO A 268 -7.09 -7.52 -13.02
C PRO A 268 -5.62 -7.65 -13.45
N THR A 269 -4.98 -6.55 -13.85
CA THR A 269 -3.73 -6.54 -14.62
C THR A 269 -2.48 -6.48 -13.73
N TRP A 270 -1.62 -7.48 -13.85
CA TRP A 270 -0.29 -7.49 -13.23
C TRP A 270 0.76 -6.86 -14.16
N THR A 271 1.62 -6.02 -13.60
CA THR A 271 2.73 -5.34 -14.27
C THR A 271 4.06 -5.85 -13.73
N ASP A 272 5.02 -6.15 -14.61
CA ASP A 272 6.35 -6.62 -14.21
C ASP A 272 7.16 -5.54 -13.48
N VAL A 273 7.86 -5.94 -12.42
CA VAL A 273 8.77 -5.09 -11.64
C VAL A 273 10.21 -5.38 -12.05
N PRO A 274 10.97 -4.39 -12.55
CA PRO A 274 12.37 -4.57 -12.94
C PRO A 274 13.27 -5.03 -11.78
N GLY A 275 13.90 -6.18 -11.98
CA GLY A 275 14.88 -6.75 -11.06
C GLY A 275 14.44 -8.10 -10.49
N GLU A 276 15.30 -8.66 -9.66
CA GLU A 276 15.15 -9.98 -9.06
C GLU A 276 15.44 -9.89 -7.57
N ALA A 277 14.82 -10.80 -6.81
CA ALA A 277 15.21 -11.10 -5.44
C ALA A 277 15.69 -12.56 -5.38
N THR A 278 16.52 -12.90 -4.40
CA THR A 278 16.95 -14.28 -4.17
C THR A 278 16.71 -14.67 -2.71
N THR A 279 16.28 -15.92 -2.51
CA THR A 279 16.21 -16.55 -1.18
C THR A 279 16.97 -17.86 -1.21
N THR A 280 17.44 -18.31 -0.05
CA THR A 280 18.19 -19.56 0.09
C THR A 280 17.60 -20.40 1.23
N ASP A 281 17.35 -21.67 0.95
CA ASP A 281 17.00 -22.68 1.96
C ASP A 281 18.01 -23.83 1.95
N THR A 282 18.12 -24.56 3.07
CA THR A 282 19.05 -25.69 3.19
C THR A 282 18.43 -26.88 3.92
N THR A 283 18.72 -28.08 3.44
CA THR A 283 18.24 -29.31 4.08
C THR A 283 18.91 -29.54 5.43
N TYR A 284 18.35 -30.45 6.23
CA TYR A 284 19.14 -31.14 7.24
C TYR A 284 20.31 -31.91 6.58
N PRO A 285 21.44 -32.12 7.28
CA PRO A 285 22.54 -32.90 6.74
C PRO A 285 22.14 -34.36 6.50
N ILE A 286 22.46 -34.89 5.32
CA ILE A 286 22.21 -36.28 4.94
C ILE A 286 23.50 -37.09 4.99
N GLU A 287 23.41 -38.34 5.46
CA GLU A 287 24.54 -39.28 5.43
C GLU A 287 24.54 -40.07 4.12
N VAL A 288 25.68 -40.11 3.43
CA VAL A 288 25.87 -40.87 2.19
C VAL A 288 26.78 -42.05 2.48
N HIS A 289 26.31 -43.25 2.15
CA HIS A 289 27.03 -44.50 2.37
C HIS A 289 27.43 -45.18 1.06
N ASP A 290 28.52 -45.95 1.11
CA ASP A 290 28.83 -46.92 0.07
C ASP A 290 27.95 -48.19 0.21
N ALA A 291 27.64 -48.84 -0.91
CA ALA A 291 26.78 -50.02 -0.94
C ALA A 291 27.45 -51.17 -1.71
N GLU A 292 28.01 -52.13 -0.98
CA GLU A 292 28.57 -53.34 -1.58
C GLU A 292 27.48 -54.31 -2.07
N VAL A 293 27.39 -54.51 -3.39
CA VAL A 293 26.48 -55.48 -3.99
C VAL A 293 26.97 -56.90 -3.73
N ARG A 294 26.27 -57.64 -2.87
CA ARG A 294 26.51 -59.06 -2.62
C ARG A 294 25.46 -59.95 -3.30
N LEU A 295 25.87 -60.70 -4.31
CA LEU A 295 25.05 -61.77 -4.89
C LEU A 295 24.83 -62.89 -3.86
N VAL A 296 23.56 -63.23 -3.63
CA VAL A 296 23.12 -64.38 -2.83
C VAL A 296 22.46 -65.37 -3.79
N GLN A 297 22.91 -66.62 -3.83
CA GLN A 297 22.18 -67.67 -4.54
C GLN A 297 20.90 -68.03 -3.75
N PRO A 298 19.75 -68.19 -4.42
CA PRO A 298 18.53 -68.72 -3.82
C PRO A 298 18.61 -70.22 -3.53
#